data_AF-A0A960LYQ9-F1
#
_entry.id   AF-A0A960LYQ9-F1
#
_cell.length_a   1.000
_cell.length_b   1.000
_cell.length_c   1.000
_cell.angle_alpha   90.00
_cell.angle_beta   90.00
_cell.angle_gamma   90.00
#
_symmetry.space_group_name_H-M   'P 1'
#
loop_
_entity.id
_entity.type
_entity.pdbx_description
1 polymer ?
#
loop_
_entity_poly.entity_id
_entity_poly.type
_entity_poly.pdbx_seq_one_letter_code
_entity_poly.pdbx_strand_id
1 'polypeptide(L)'
;LNIAEGNGKYTSADRCRFFDIARGSALECAACLDVLVTKKRIASADDGKAILVRIVSMLVGLIRSTSATRVHEDLPQYGRVLED
;
A
#
# COMPACT_ATOMS: atom_id res chain seq x y z
N LEU A 1 -2.16 -15.02 -1.85
CA LEU A 1 -1.01 -15.56 -2.62
C LEU A 1 0.11 -14.54 -2.80
N ASN A 2 -0.15 -13.38 -3.40
CA ASN A 2 0.88 -12.39 -3.76
C ASN A 2 1.80 -11.93 -2.61
N ILE A 3 1.32 -11.86 -1.36
CA ILE A 3 2.15 -11.49 -0.19
C ILE A 3 3.24 -12.53 0.09
N ALA A 4 2.84 -13.80 0.15
CA ALA A 4 3.78 -14.89 0.42
C ALA A 4 4.76 -15.04 -0.75
N GLU A 5 4.26 -14.95 -1.98
CA GLU A 5 5.11 -15.03 -3.17
C GLU A 5 6.09 -13.86 -3.26
N GLY A 6 5.63 -12.64 -2.98
CA GLY A 6 6.48 -11.45 -2.92
C GLY A 6 7.57 -11.59 -1.86
N ASN A 7 7.29 -12.20 -0.71
CA ASN A 7 8.32 -12.45 0.30
C ASN A 7 9.37 -13.49 -0.14
N GLY A 8 9.03 -14.40 -1.05
CA GLY A 8 9.95 -15.39 -1.60
C GLY A 8 10.84 -14.89 -2.73
N LYS A 9 10.67 -13.65 -3.22
CA LYS A 9 11.52 -13.11 -4.30
C LYS A 9 12.85 -12.58 -3.78
N TYR A 10 13.89 -12.78 -4.59
CA TYR A 10 15.27 -12.45 -4.24
C TYR A 10 15.56 -10.95 -4.36
N THR A 11 15.08 -10.30 -5.43
CA THR A 11 15.36 -8.88 -5.68
C THR A 11 14.28 -7.97 -5.10
N SER A 12 14.66 -6.79 -4.62
CA SER A 12 13.72 -5.82 -4.06
C SER A 12 12.67 -5.35 -5.10
N ALA A 13 13.07 -5.25 -6.37
CA ALA A 13 12.16 -4.93 -7.47
C ALA A 13 11.08 -5.99 -7.66
N ASP A 14 11.45 -7.28 -7.64
CA ASP A 14 10.50 -8.38 -7.75
C ASP A 14 9.56 -8.42 -6.54
N ARG A 15 10.08 -8.26 -5.33
CA ARG A 15 9.25 -8.20 -4.10
C ARG A 15 8.21 -7.07 -4.20
N CYS A 16 8.64 -5.87 -4.62
CA CYS A 16 7.78 -4.71 -4.80
C CYS A 16 6.63 -4.99 -5.78
N ARG A 17 6.93 -5.58 -6.95
CA ARG A 17 5.93 -5.93 -7.96
C ARG A 17 4.82 -6.81 -7.39
N PHE A 18 5.17 -7.82 -6.60
CA PHE A 18 4.17 -8.71 -5.98
C PHE A 18 3.35 -8.00 -4.91
N PHE A 19 3.96 -7.10 -4.12
CA PHE A 19 3.22 -6.30 -3.15
C PHE A 19 2.28 -5.29 -3.82
N ASP A 20 2.65 -4.71 -4.96
CA ASP A 20 1.77 -3.86 -5.77
C ASP A 20 0.54 -4.63 -6.26
N ILE A 21 0.73 -5.87 -6.76
CA ILE A 21 -0.38 -6.74 -7.16
C ILE A 21 -1.26 -7.08 -5.96
N ALA A 22 -0.66 -7.45 -4.81
CA ALA A 22 -1.42 -7.71 -3.58
C ALA A 22 -2.27 -6.51 -3.15
N ARG A 23 -1.73 -5.28 -3.29
CA ARG A 23 -2.44 -4.04 -2.96
C ARG A 23 -3.63 -3.84 -3.91
N GLY A 24 -3.43 -4.06 -5.21
CA GLY A 24 -4.51 -4.01 -6.20
C GLY A 24 -5.65 -4.94 -5.84
N SER A 25 -5.34 -6.22 -5.59
CA SER A 25 -6.35 -7.21 -5.20
C SER A 25 -7.10 -6.84 -3.91
N ALA A 26 -6.43 -6.26 -2.91
CA ALA A 26 -7.08 -5.82 -1.68
C ALA A 26 -8.07 -4.67 -1.92
N LEU A 27 -7.75 -3.72 -2.82
CA LEU A 27 -8.66 -2.63 -3.19
C LEU A 27 -9.85 -3.14 -4.00
N GLU A 28 -9.63 -4.08 -4.92
CA GLU A 28 -10.70 -4.76 -5.65
C GLU A 28 -11.64 -5.51 -4.70
N CYS A 29 -11.11 -6.18 -3.67
CA CYS A 29 -11.94 -6.79 -2.63
C CYS A 29 -12.81 -5.77 -1.89
N ALA A 30 -12.29 -4.57 -1.59
CA ALA A 30 -13.06 -3.51 -0.95
C ALA A 30 -14.21 -3.05 -1.86
N ALA A 31 -13.93 -2.89 -3.16
CA ALA A 31 -14.95 -2.56 -4.17
C ALA A 31 -16.01 -3.68 -4.30
N CYS A 32 -15.61 -4.96 -4.23
CA CYS A 32 -16.56 -6.08 -4.21
C CYS A 32 -17.50 -6.02 -2.99
N LEU A 33 -16.98 -5.67 -1.81
CA LEU A 33 -17.82 -5.46 -0.63
C LEU A 33 -18.80 -4.30 -0.83
N ASP A 34 -18.38 -3.20 -1.45
CA ASP A 34 -19.26 -2.10 -1.82
C ASP A 34 -20.39 -2.53 -2.75
N VAL A 35 -20.08 -3.36 -3.75
CA VAL A 35 -21.08 -3.93 -4.65
C VAL A 35 -22.06 -4.83 -3.88
N LEU A 36 -21.58 -5.67 -2.97
CA LEU A 36 -22.46 -6.55 -2.17
C LEU A 36 -23.43 -5.78 -1.27
N VAL A 37 -22.96 -4.70 -0.63
CA VAL A 37 -23.83 -3.79 0.15
C VAL A 37 -24.83 -3.10 -0.78
N THR A 38 -24.38 -2.56 -1.91
CA THR A 38 -25.25 -1.87 -2.89
C THR A 38 -26.33 -2.80 -3.44
N LYS A 39 -26.00 -4.08 -3.65
CA LYS A 39 -26.95 -5.11 -4.11
C LYS A 39 -27.78 -5.71 -2.97
N LYS A 40 -27.68 -5.17 -1.74
CA LYS A 40 -28.39 -5.64 -0.53
C LYS A 40 -28.19 -7.14 -0.26
N ARG A 41 -26.99 -7.66 -0.60
CA ARG A 41 -26.61 -9.06 -0.33
C ARG A 41 -26.02 -9.24 1.06
N ILE A 42 -25.47 -8.18 1.62
CA ILE A 42 -25.00 -8.09 3.01
C ILE A 42 -25.48 -6.77 3.61
N ALA A 43 -25.63 -6.72 4.94
CA ALA A 43 -26.14 -5.54 5.64
C ALA A 43 -25.08 -4.44 5.81
N SER A 44 -23.83 -4.82 6.06
CA SER A 44 -22.68 -3.91 6.17
C SER A 44 -21.41 -4.60 5.68
N ALA A 45 -20.42 -3.78 5.28
CA ALA A 45 -19.08 -4.17 4.90
C ALA A 45 -18.00 -3.68 5.88
N ASP A 46 -18.37 -3.04 6.99
CA ASP A 46 -17.44 -2.27 7.83
C ASP A 46 -16.32 -3.12 8.40
N ASP A 47 -16.64 -4.29 8.97
CA ASP A 47 -15.64 -5.21 9.51
C ASP A 47 -14.67 -5.72 8.43
N GLY A 48 -15.22 -6.07 7.26
CA GLY A 48 -14.42 -6.51 6.11
C GLY A 48 -13.51 -5.41 5.60
N LYS A 49 -14.01 -4.17 5.50
CA LYS A 49 -13.23 -3.01 5.11
C LYS A 49 -12.17 -2.64 6.15
N ALA A 50 -12.45 -2.76 7.44
CA ALA A 50 -11.47 -2.51 8.50
C ALA A 50 -10.26 -3.45 8.39
N ILE A 51 -10.50 -4.73 8.05
CA ILE A 51 -9.43 -5.69 7.76
C ILE A 51 -8.65 -5.29 6.51
N LEU A 52 -9.35 -4.93 5.42
CA LEU A 52 -8.70 -4.52 4.16
C LEU A 52 -7.86 -3.25 4.32
N VAL A 53 -8.30 -2.28 5.12
CA VAL A 53 -7.51 -1.07 5.44
C VAL A 53 -6.18 -1.46 6.07
N ARG A 54 -6.18 -2.35 7.08
CA ARG A 54 -4.94 -2.82 7.72
C ARG A 54 -4.01 -3.52 6.73
N ILE A 55 -4.55 -4.37 5.86
CA ILE A 55 -3.79 -5.08 4.84
C ILE A 55 -3.17 -4.09 3.84
N VAL A 56 -3.96 -3.15 3.32
CA VAL A 56 -3.47 -2.13 2.38
C VAL A 56 -2.39 -1.25 3.02
N SER A 57 -2.57 -0.82 4.27
CA SER A 57 -1.55 -0.05 5.01
C SER A 57 -0.24 -0.81 5.17
N MET A 58 -0.31 -2.10 5.52
CA MET A 58 0.88 -2.97 5.55
C MET A 58 1.56 -3.07 4.19
N LEU A 59 0.79 -3.30 3.12
CA LEU A 59 1.33 -3.42 1.76
C LEU A 59 1.99 -2.14 1.29
N VAL A 60 1.40 -0.97 1.58
CA VAL A 60 2.03 0.33 1.29
C VAL A 60 3.35 0.47 2.05
N GLY A 61 3.40 0.07 3.33
CA GLY A 61 4.64 0.04 4.11
C GLY A 61 5.72 -0.82 3.48
N LEU A 62 5.36 -2.06 3.08
CA LEU A 62 6.29 -2.99 2.43
C LEU A 62 6.76 -2.48 1.07
N ILE A 63 5.88 -1.96 0.23
CA ILE A 63 6.25 -1.35 -1.06
C ILE A 63 7.28 -0.24 -0.85
N ARG A 64 7.04 0.64 0.15
CA ARG A 64 7.96 1.73 0.50
C ARG A 64 9.31 1.23 0.98
N SER A 65 9.35 0.19 1.83
CA SER A 65 10.61 -0.34 2.36
C SER A 65 11.42 -1.13 1.32
N THR A 66 10.78 -1.60 0.25
CA THR A 66 11.40 -2.49 -0.74
C THR A 66 11.75 -1.76 -2.05
N SER A 67 11.35 -0.50 -2.20
CA SER A 67 11.74 0.33 -3.35
C SER A 67 13.10 0.97 -3.06
N ALA A 68 14.17 0.45 -3.67
CA ALA A 68 15.55 0.86 -3.37
C ALA A 68 15.90 2.33 -3.71
N THR A 69 15.06 3.03 -4.46
CA THR A 69 15.31 4.43 -4.86
C THR A 69 13.98 5.16 -4.96
N ARG A 70 13.64 5.98 -3.96
CA ARG A 70 12.89 7.20 -4.23
C ARG A 70 13.89 8.33 -4.21
N VAL A 71 14.02 9.03 -5.33
CA VAL A 71 14.68 10.33 -5.38
C VAL A 71 13.89 11.23 -4.43
N HIS A 72 14.45 11.49 -3.26
CA HIS A 72 13.99 12.57 -2.41
C HIS A 72 14.63 13.84 -2.97
N GLU A 73 13.81 14.84 -3.28
CA GLU A 73 14.36 16.17 -3.52
C GLU A 73 14.93 16.66 -2.18
N ASP A 74 16.20 17.07 -2.17
CA ASP A 74 16.85 17.57 -0.96
C ASP A 74 16.05 18.75 -0.40
N LEU A 75 15.92 18.85 0.93
CA LEU A 75 15.25 19.99 1.54
C LEU A 75 15.97 21.28 1.11
N PRO A 76 15.26 22.29 0.57
CA PRO A 76 15.90 23.56 0.25
C PRO A 76 16.45 24.18 1.53
N GLN A 77 17.77 24.40 1.58
CA GLN A 77 18.41 25.23 2.59
C GLN A 77 18.02 26.69 2.34
N TYR A 78 16.87 27.11 2.87
CA TYR A 78 16.62 28.53 3.06
C TYR A 78 17.56 29.03 4.16
N GLY A 79 18.57 29.80 3.73
CA GLY A 79 19.66 30.27 4.57
C GLY A 79 19.18 31.05 5.81
N ARG A 80 19.80 30.78 6.95
CA ARG A 80 20.00 31.82 7.96
C ARG A 80 21.32 32.50 7.66
N VAL A 81 21.24 33.60 6.93
CA VAL A 81 22.20 34.69 7.14
C VAL A 81 21.56 35.58 8.20
N LEU A 82 22.02 35.44 9.44
CA LEU A 82 21.92 36.45 10.49
C LEU A 82 23.38 36.74 10.83
N GLU A 83 23.98 37.72 10.17
CA GLU A 83 24.15 39.09 10.68
C GLU A 83 24.96 39.12 11.98
N ASP A 84 26.24 39.51 11.85
CA ASP A 84 27.01 40.27 12.84
C ASP A 84 27.40 41.61 12.19
#